data_AF-A0A2T9XUF3-F1
#
_entry.id   AF-A0A2T9XUF3-F1
#
_cell.length_a   1.000
_cell.length_b   1.000
_cell.length_c   1.000
_cell.angle_alpha   90.00
_cell.angle_beta   90.00
_cell.angle_gamma   90.00
#
_symmetry.space_group_name_H-M   'P 1'
#
loop_
_entity.id
_entity.type
_entity.pdbx_description
1 polymer ?
#
loop_
_entity_poly.entity_id
_entity_poly.type
_entity_poly.pdbx_seq_one_letter_code
_entity_poly.pdbx_strand_id
1 'polypeptide(L)'
;MASDHVLPAGTAEPGLDVVRASALTADDVLRRLDSARGGLSDTQAAARFAELGPNAVRSDEARWLPVLVRQVRSPLLVLLVVAAIASYFVGERTSAVIIGAILVVSVGLGFVNEYRAVRAAEALHSQIRHTCVVVRGGHPVAVDVTALVPGDVVDLQLGEIVPADLRLLEAWDIHFIRRFMLFFGPISSLFDFATFAIMLGVFHAGPAQFRSGWFVESLATQTLVIFAVRTRRIPSFSSRPSAPLLASALGIVVIGALVPSMPFASALGFGALPTGFFLVLVLLAACYLALIELGKRWFYRAAPPAPARATVGARERRIGYRILRRARRFTSAGGNR
;
A
#
# COMPACT_ATOMS: atom_id res chain seq x y z
N MET A 1 -34.56 33.38 -15.11
CA MET A 1 -33.32 33.60 -15.88
C MET A 1 -32.20 32.83 -15.18
N ALA A 2 -32.12 31.53 -15.45
CA ALA A 2 -31.05 30.67 -14.95
C ALA A 2 -30.13 30.45 -16.15
N SER A 3 -28.93 31.02 -16.09
CA SER A 3 -27.90 30.82 -17.11
C SER A 3 -27.29 29.44 -16.91
N ASP A 4 -27.72 28.50 -17.75
CA ASP A 4 -27.00 27.26 -18.01
C ASP A 4 -25.61 27.59 -18.53
N HIS A 5 -24.60 27.40 -17.68
CA HIS A 5 -23.21 27.37 -18.12
C HIS A 5 -22.98 26.05 -18.86
N VAL A 6 -23.31 26.06 -20.16
CA VAL A 6 -22.85 25.06 -21.12
C VAL A 6 -21.35 25.26 -21.29
N LEU A 7 -20.56 24.27 -20.84
CA LEU A 7 -19.14 24.17 -21.15
C LEU A 7 -18.99 24.02 -22.68
N PRO A 8 -18.05 24.75 -23.33
CA PRO A 8 -17.92 24.72 -24.77
C PRO A 8 -17.50 23.32 -25.26
N ALA A 9 -18.21 22.84 -26.29
CA ALA A 9 -17.88 21.62 -27.02
C ALA A 9 -16.64 21.88 -27.90
N GLY A 10 -15.51 21.27 -27.54
CA GLY A 10 -14.26 21.31 -28.30
C GLY A 10 -13.42 20.06 -28.05
N THR A 11 -13.48 19.12 -29.00
CA THR A 11 -12.40 18.22 -29.48
C THR A 11 -11.43 17.56 -28.47
N ALA A 12 -11.87 16.45 -27.88
CA ALA A 12 -11.13 15.21 -27.58
C ALA A 12 -12.10 14.30 -26.80
N GLU A 13 -12.20 12.99 -27.09
CA GLU A 13 -12.94 12.13 -26.16
C GLU A 13 -12.31 12.28 -24.77
N PRO A 14 -13.04 12.71 -23.74
CA PRO A 14 -12.45 12.89 -22.43
C PRO A 14 -11.93 11.54 -21.97
N GLY A 15 -10.64 11.51 -21.59
CA GLY A 15 -9.99 10.31 -21.06
C GLY A 15 -10.86 9.60 -20.03
N LEU A 16 -10.65 8.29 -19.87
CA LEU A 16 -11.50 7.44 -19.04
C LEU A 16 -11.60 7.97 -17.59
N ASP A 17 -12.69 8.69 -17.30
CA ASP A 17 -12.96 9.23 -15.97
C ASP A 17 -13.03 8.13 -14.91
N VAL A 18 -12.54 8.41 -13.71
CA VAL A 18 -12.47 7.50 -12.56
C VAL A 18 -13.83 6.89 -12.24
N VAL A 19 -14.90 7.68 -12.30
CA VAL A 19 -16.24 7.18 -11.99
C VAL A 19 -16.65 6.10 -13.00
N ARG A 20 -16.37 6.34 -14.30
CA ARG A 20 -16.62 5.36 -15.36
C ARG A 20 -15.70 4.15 -15.24
N ALA A 21 -14.40 4.36 -15.01
CA ALA A 21 -13.42 3.30 -14.82
C ALA A 21 -13.80 2.37 -13.65
N SER A 22 -14.38 2.92 -12.57
CA SER A 22 -14.78 2.14 -11.39
C SER A 22 -15.93 1.16 -11.67
N ALA A 23 -16.77 1.45 -12.66
CA ALA A 23 -17.91 0.61 -13.05
C ALA A 23 -17.54 -0.52 -14.01
N LEU A 24 -16.35 -0.45 -14.61
CA LEU A 24 -15.85 -1.38 -15.61
C LEU A 24 -15.04 -2.51 -14.99
N THR A 25 -14.93 -3.66 -15.67
CA THR A 25 -13.99 -4.70 -15.24
C THR A 25 -12.55 -4.25 -15.45
N ALA A 26 -11.60 -4.84 -14.72
CA ALA A 26 -10.18 -4.52 -14.87
C ALA A 26 -9.70 -4.68 -16.33
N ASP A 27 -10.13 -5.75 -17.00
CA ASP A 27 -9.78 -6.02 -18.40
C ASP A 27 -10.42 -5.01 -19.37
N ASP A 28 -11.62 -4.51 -19.08
CA ASP A 28 -12.25 -3.45 -19.88
C ASP A 28 -11.53 -2.11 -19.74
N VAL A 29 -11.04 -1.79 -18.54
CA VAL A 29 -10.25 -0.58 -18.30
C VAL A 29 -8.92 -0.66 -19.04
N LEU A 30 -8.22 -1.80 -18.95
CA LEU A 30 -6.98 -2.02 -19.69
C LEU A 30 -7.19 -1.88 -21.20
N ARG A 31 -8.23 -2.51 -21.75
CA ARG A 31 -8.57 -2.38 -23.19
C ARG A 31 -8.88 -0.94 -23.60
N ARG A 32 -9.61 -0.18 -22.78
CA ARG A 32 -9.94 1.22 -23.08
C ARG A 32 -8.74 2.16 -22.98
N LEU A 33 -7.79 1.85 -22.10
CA LEU A 33 -6.54 2.60 -21.96
C LEU A 33 -5.44 2.10 -22.90
N ASP A 34 -5.77 1.19 -23.82
CA ASP A 34 -4.81 0.50 -24.71
C ASP A 34 -3.56 0.05 -23.94
N SER A 35 -3.79 -0.68 -22.84
CA SER A 35 -2.77 -1.17 -21.92
C SER A 35 -2.97 -2.66 -21.65
N ALA A 36 -1.95 -3.30 -21.07
CA ALA A 36 -1.93 -4.72 -20.75
C ALA A 36 -1.47 -4.95 -19.31
N ARG A 37 -1.75 -6.14 -18.77
CA ARG A 37 -1.28 -6.53 -17.42
C ARG A 37 0.25 -6.51 -17.28
N GLY A 38 0.97 -6.71 -18.38
CA GLY A 38 2.44 -6.58 -18.45
C GLY A 38 2.94 -5.14 -18.56
N GLY A 39 2.06 -4.15 -18.43
CA GLY A 39 2.44 -2.74 -18.50
C GLY A 39 2.61 -2.21 -19.93
N LEU A 40 2.96 -0.92 -20.02
CA LEU A 40 3.22 -0.22 -21.28
C LEU A 40 4.66 -0.48 -21.75
N SER A 41 4.95 -0.31 -23.05
CA SER A 41 6.34 -0.16 -23.48
C SER A 41 6.88 1.23 -23.11
N ASP A 42 8.21 1.37 -23.04
CA ASP A 42 8.85 2.68 -22.81
C ASP A 42 8.46 3.70 -23.89
N THR A 43 8.30 3.24 -25.14
CA THR A 43 7.89 4.09 -26.26
C THR A 43 6.45 4.58 -26.10
N GLN A 44 5.52 3.72 -25.68
CA GLN A 44 4.13 4.10 -25.40
C GLN A 44 4.04 5.07 -24.22
N ALA A 45 4.78 4.81 -23.14
CA ALA A 45 4.81 5.66 -21.98
C ALA A 45 5.38 7.06 -22.32
N ALA A 46 6.47 7.12 -23.07
CA ALA A 46 7.07 8.38 -23.53
C ALA A 46 6.14 9.17 -24.46
N ALA A 47 5.45 8.50 -25.39
CA ALA A 47 4.48 9.14 -26.27
C ALA A 47 3.31 9.77 -25.48
N ARG A 48 2.74 9.03 -24.52
CA ARG A 48 1.66 9.52 -23.66
C ARG A 48 2.12 10.67 -22.77
N PHE A 49 3.34 10.61 -22.25
CA PHE A 49 3.90 11.68 -21.43
C PHE A 49 4.10 12.97 -22.23
N ALA A 50 4.55 12.86 -23.49
CA ALA A 50 4.69 14.01 -24.38
C ALA A 50 3.34 14.66 -24.73
N GLU A 51 2.27 13.87 -24.85
CA GLU A 51 0.92 14.35 -25.16
C GLU A 51 0.18 14.93 -23.95
N LEU A 52 0.21 14.23 -22.82
CA LEU A 52 -0.60 14.54 -21.64
C LEU A 52 0.13 15.41 -20.60
N GLY A 53 1.47 15.41 -20.65
CA GLY A 53 2.31 16.11 -19.69
C GLY A 53 2.44 15.39 -18.34
N PRO A 54 3.02 16.08 -17.33
CA PRO A 54 3.34 15.46 -16.04
C PRO A 54 2.11 15.22 -15.17
N ASN A 55 2.12 14.11 -14.43
CA ASN A 55 1.18 13.79 -13.36
C ASN A 55 1.47 14.64 -12.11
N ALA A 56 1.15 15.92 -12.18
CA ALA A 56 1.30 16.86 -11.08
C ALA A 56 0.05 17.73 -10.97
N VAL A 57 -0.48 17.87 -9.75
CA VAL A 57 -1.51 18.87 -9.46
C VAL A 57 -0.82 20.23 -9.46
N ARG A 58 -1.29 21.18 -10.28
CA ARG A 58 -0.77 22.55 -10.26
C ARG A 58 -0.89 23.11 -8.85
N SER A 59 0.23 23.28 -8.16
CA SER A 59 0.34 24.18 -7.03
C SER A 59 0.44 25.60 -7.59
N ASP A 60 -0.44 26.49 -7.14
CA ASP A 60 -0.26 27.91 -7.42
C ASP A 60 1.07 28.34 -6.80
N GLU A 61 2.03 28.73 -7.65
CA GLU A 61 3.31 29.26 -7.18
C GLU A 61 3.05 30.38 -6.17
N ALA A 62 3.84 30.40 -5.09
CA ALA A 62 3.78 31.44 -4.08
C ALA A 62 4.10 32.79 -4.73
N ARG A 63 3.05 33.51 -5.14
CA ARG A 63 3.17 34.83 -5.75
C ARG A 63 3.87 35.74 -4.72
N TRP A 64 4.87 36.49 -5.15
CA TRP A 64 5.63 37.40 -4.29
C TRP A 64 4.83 38.67 -3.90
N LEU A 65 3.77 39.01 -4.64
CA LEU A 65 2.93 40.20 -4.43
C LEU A 65 2.19 40.24 -3.07
N PRO A 66 1.51 39.17 -2.60
CA PRO A 66 0.77 39.19 -1.34
C PRO A 66 1.67 39.36 -0.11
N VAL A 67 2.92 38.88 -0.19
CA VAL A 67 3.92 39.01 0.88
C VAL A 67 4.33 40.48 1.05
N LEU A 68 4.62 41.17 -0.07
CA LEU A 68 4.96 42.59 -0.05
C LEU A 68 3.81 43.47 0.48
N VAL A 69 2.56 43.16 0.10
CA VAL A 69 1.37 43.88 0.56
C VAL A 69 1.11 43.68 2.06
N ARG A 70 1.50 42.52 2.62
CA ARG A 70 1.34 42.22 4.06
C ARG A 70 2.35 42.99 4.92
N GLN A 71 3.58 43.16 4.43
CA GLN A 71 4.63 43.95 5.11
C GLN A 71 4.25 45.44 5.19
N VAL A 72 3.69 46.00 4.12
CA VAL A 72 3.27 47.42 4.06
C VAL A 72 2.04 47.70 4.93
N ARG A 73 1.22 46.69 5.23
CA ARG A 73 0.05 46.79 6.12
C ARG A 73 0.36 46.61 7.61
N SER A 74 1.62 46.51 8.00
CA SER A 74 1.97 46.44 9.43
C SER A 74 1.60 47.77 10.13
N PRO A 75 0.75 47.77 11.17
CA PRO A 75 0.32 48.99 11.86
C PRO A 75 1.50 49.82 12.40
N LEU A 76 2.58 49.12 12.77
CA LEU A 76 3.80 49.74 13.28
C LEU A 76 4.58 50.48 12.18
N LEU A 77 4.64 49.93 10.97
CA LEU A 77 5.32 50.57 9.85
C LEU A 77 4.56 51.81 9.38
N VAL A 78 3.23 51.73 9.32
CA VAL A 78 2.36 52.88 9.03
C VAL A 78 2.56 53.99 10.08
N LEU A 79 2.58 53.63 11.37
CA LEU A 79 2.84 54.57 12.46
C LEU A 79 4.21 55.26 12.32
N LEU A 80 5.26 54.50 12.00
CA LEU A 80 6.62 55.02 11.82
C LEU A 80 6.75 55.95 10.61
N VAL A 81 6.08 55.62 9.50
CA VAL A 81 6.01 56.50 8.31
C VAL A 81 5.30 57.81 8.67
N VAL A 82 4.16 57.74 9.36
CA VAL A 82 3.44 58.93 9.83
C VAL A 82 4.30 59.77 10.77
N ALA A 83 5.01 59.14 11.71
CA ALA A 83 5.93 59.82 12.63
C ALA A 83 7.09 60.51 11.89
N ALA A 84 7.71 59.85 10.90
CA ALA A 84 8.77 60.44 10.09
C ALA A 84 8.28 61.67 9.31
N ILE A 85 7.09 61.59 8.73
CA ILE A 85 6.45 62.70 8.01
C ILE A 85 6.13 63.85 8.98
N ALA A 86 5.53 63.55 10.13
CA ALA A 86 5.19 64.56 11.13
C ALA A 86 6.45 65.28 11.65
N SER A 87 7.53 64.57 11.99
CA SER A 87 8.81 65.19 12.41
C SER A 87 9.39 66.10 11.33
N TYR A 88 9.27 65.73 10.05
CA TYR A 88 9.73 66.58 8.95
C TYR A 88 8.98 67.91 8.89
N PHE A 89 7.64 67.88 9.04
CA PHE A 89 6.79 69.08 9.04
C PHE A 89 6.94 69.93 10.31
N VAL A 90 7.26 69.33 11.45
CA VAL A 90 7.53 70.04 12.71
C VAL A 90 8.89 70.76 12.68
N GLY A 91 9.74 70.49 11.68
CA GLY A 91 11.05 71.12 11.50
C GLY A 91 12.22 70.33 12.10
N GLU A 92 11.96 69.19 12.72
CA GLU A 92 12.97 68.28 13.25
C GLU A 92 13.54 67.38 12.13
N ARG A 93 14.33 67.97 11.24
CA ARG A 93 14.92 67.26 10.10
C ARG A 93 15.80 66.08 10.53
N THR A 94 16.51 66.19 11.65
CA THR A 94 17.37 65.13 12.18
C THR A 94 16.55 63.90 12.62
N SER A 95 15.45 64.10 13.36
CA SER A 95 14.54 63.04 13.79
C SER A 95 13.91 62.31 12.61
N ALA A 96 13.45 63.06 11.60
CA ALA A 96 12.86 62.49 10.38
C ALA A 96 13.86 61.63 9.60
N VAL A 97 15.12 62.07 9.50
CA VAL A 97 16.19 61.30 8.82
C VAL A 97 16.52 60.02 9.58
N ILE A 98 16.60 60.05 10.91
CA ILE A 98 16.87 58.85 11.74
C ILE A 98 15.75 57.83 11.56
N ILE A 99 14.48 58.24 11.70
CA ILE A 99 13.33 57.34 11.55
C ILE A 99 13.26 56.79 10.12
N GLY A 100 13.50 57.62 9.11
CA GLY A 100 13.55 57.20 7.71
C GLY A 100 14.63 56.15 7.45
N ALA A 101 15.84 56.33 8.00
CA ALA A 101 16.93 55.36 7.87
C ALA A 101 16.58 54.01 8.53
N ILE A 102 16.02 54.04 9.75
CA ILE A 102 15.56 52.82 10.46
C ILE A 102 14.47 52.11 9.67
N LEU A 103 13.54 52.86 9.07
CA LEU A 103 12.45 52.31 8.26
C LEU A 103 12.99 51.57 7.03
N VAL A 104 13.91 52.18 6.28
CA VAL A 104 14.53 51.57 5.10
C VAL A 104 15.26 50.28 5.47
N VAL A 105 16.05 50.30 6.55
CA VAL A 105 16.76 49.11 7.05
C VAL A 105 15.77 48.04 7.48
N SER A 106 14.72 48.38 8.25
CA SER A 106 13.75 47.42 8.77
C SER A 106 12.94 46.75 7.66
N VAL A 107 12.52 47.51 6.65
CA VAL A 107 11.80 46.98 5.48
C VAL A 107 12.72 46.09 4.65
N GLY A 108 13.95 46.54 4.39
CA GLY A 108 14.94 45.76 3.65
C GLY A 108 15.27 44.43 4.33
N LEU A 109 15.56 44.47 5.64
CA LEU A 109 15.86 43.26 6.41
C LEU A 109 14.65 42.32 6.47
N GLY A 110 13.45 42.86 6.67
CA GLY A 110 12.21 42.08 6.69
C GLY A 110 11.94 41.37 5.36
N PHE A 111 12.10 42.09 4.24
CA PHE A 111 11.96 41.52 2.90
C PHE A 111 12.97 40.39 2.63
N VAL A 112 14.25 40.61 2.96
CA VAL A 112 15.31 39.61 2.79
C VAL A 112 15.04 38.36 3.63
N ASN A 113 14.62 38.54 4.88
CA ASN A 113 14.31 37.42 5.78
C ASN A 113 13.13 36.60 5.27
N GLU A 114 12.05 37.25 4.83
CA GLU A 114 10.86 36.55 4.34
C GLU A 114 11.13 35.86 2.99
N TYR A 115 11.83 36.53 2.06
CA TYR A 115 12.25 35.92 0.80
C TYR A 115 13.14 34.69 1.03
N ARG A 116 14.10 34.78 1.97
CA ARG A 116 14.99 33.65 2.30
C ARG A 116 14.22 32.51 2.94
N ALA A 117 13.22 32.79 3.78
CA ALA A 117 12.36 31.77 4.39
C ALA A 117 11.52 31.02 3.35
N VAL A 118 10.90 31.75 2.40
CA VAL A 118 10.12 31.15 1.32
C VAL A 118 11.00 30.28 0.42
N ARG A 119 12.18 30.77 -0.01
CA ARG A 119 13.12 29.97 -0.82
C ARG A 119 13.63 28.72 -0.11
N ALA A 120 13.88 28.81 1.20
CA ALA A 120 14.31 27.65 1.98
C ALA A 120 13.20 26.58 2.05
N ALA A 121 11.94 27.00 2.20
CA ALA A 121 10.80 26.09 2.21
C ALA A 121 10.58 25.41 0.84
N GLU A 122 10.72 26.16 -0.26
CA GLU A 122 10.58 25.64 -1.62
C GLU A 122 11.69 24.65 -1.98
N ALA A 123 12.94 24.94 -1.58
CA ALA A 123 14.07 24.04 -1.77
C ALA A 123 13.89 22.70 -1.04
N LEU A 124 13.38 22.72 0.20
CA LEU A 124 13.09 21.50 0.96
C LEU A 124 11.95 20.69 0.34
N HIS A 125 10.92 21.36 -0.17
CA HIS A 125 9.79 20.69 -0.83
C HIS A 125 10.21 19.99 -2.12
N SER A 126 11.12 20.60 -2.90
CA SER A 126 11.60 20.04 -4.18
C SER A 126 12.45 18.76 -4.04
N GLN A 127 12.95 18.44 -2.84
CA GLN A 127 13.81 17.28 -2.58
C GLN A 127 13.05 15.97 -2.32
N ILE A 128 11.73 16.01 -2.10
CA ILE A 128 10.92 14.81 -1.89
C ILE A 128 10.35 14.36 -3.24
N ARG A 129 11.18 13.73 -4.06
CA ARG A 129 10.69 12.99 -5.24
C ARG A 129 10.00 11.72 -4.77
N HIS A 130 8.68 11.73 -4.80
CA HIS A 130 7.93 10.49 -4.63
C HIS A 130 8.15 9.63 -5.86
N THR A 131 8.75 8.45 -5.68
CA THR A 131 8.88 7.42 -6.72
C THR A 131 7.80 6.37 -6.52
N CYS A 132 7.38 5.72 -7.61
CA CYS A 132 6.52 4.56 -7.58
C CYS A 132 7.06 3.49 -8.55
N VAL A 133 6.70 2.23 -8.32
CA VAL A 133 7.11 1.14 -9.20
C VAL A 133 6.02 0.89 -10.23
N VAL A 134 6.38 0.92 -11.51
CA VAL A 134 5.50 0.59 -12.63
C VAL A 134 6.03 -0.63 -13.36
N VAL A 135 5.14 -1.40 -13.99
CA VAL A 135 5.53 -2.43 -14.93
C VAL A 135 5.64 -1.78 -16.31
N ARG A 136 6.82 -1.86 -16.94
CA ARG A 136 7.04 -1.44 -18.33
C ARG A 136 7.82 -2.51 -19.08
N GLY A 137 7.34 -2.88 -20.26
CA GLY A 137 7.89 -4.00 -21.04
C GLY A 137 7.89 -5.34 -20.27
N GLY A 138 6.97 -5.53 -19.32
CA GLY A 138 6.92 -6.70 -18.45
C GLY A 138 7.86 -6.67 -17.24
N HIS A 139 8.65 -5.61 -17.06
CA HIS A 139 9.62 -5.49 -15.98
C HIS A 139 9.24 -4.38 -14.98
N PRO A 140 9.47 -4.56 -13.68
CA PRO A 140 9.27 -3.50 -12.69
C PRO A 140 10.36 -2.44 -12.84
N VAL A 141 9.95 -1.18 -12.96
CA VAL A 141 10.80 0.00 -13.14
C VAL A 141 10.35 1.08 -12.16
N ALA A 142 11.27 1.63 -11.38
CA ALA A 142 10.99 2.77 -10.51
C ALA A 142 10.94 4.06 -11.34
N VAL A 143 9.84 4.79 -11.24
CA VAL A 143 9.61 6.06 -11.95
C VAL A 143 9.19 7.15 -10.97
N ASP A 144 9.52 8.40 -11.29
CA ASP A 144 9.01 9.56 -10.56
C ASP A 144 7.48 9.62 -10.73
N VAL A 145 6.74 9.87 -9.65
CA VAL A 145 5.27 9.96 -9.68
C VAL A 145 4.78 10.98 -10.69
N THR A 146 5.54 12.05 -10.95
CA THR A 146 5.22 13.06 -11.96
C THR A 146 5.36 12.55 -13.40
N ALA A 147 6.07 11.44 -13.62
CA ALA A 147 6.25 10.80 -14.93
C ALA A 147 5.25 9.67 -15.19
N LEU A 148 4.31 9.43 -14.28
CA LEU A 148 3.26 8.43 -14.42
C LEU A 148 2.24 8.87 -15.49
N VAL A 149 1.82 7.95 -16.36
CA VAL A 149 0.83 8.23 -17.42
C VAL A 149 -0.39 7.33 -17.33
N PRO A 150 -1.58 7.77 -17.80
CA PRO A 150 -2.76 6.90 -17.88
C PRO A 150 -2.47 5.61 -18.64
N GLY A 151 -2.79 4.48 -18.01
CA GLY A 151 -2.53 3.14 -18.54
C GLY A 151 -1.24 2.49 -18.04
N ASP A 152 -0.38 3.18 -17.29
CA ASP A 152 0.68 2.52 -16.53
C ASP A 152 0.08 1.50 -15.54
N VAL A 153 0.76 0.36 -15.39
CA VAL A 153 0.44 -0.64 -14.36
C VAL A 153 1.36 -0.39 -13.18
N VAL A 154 0.80 0.08 -12.06
CA VAL A 154 1.56 0.39 -10.85
C VAL A 154 1.55 -0.82 -9.92
N ASP A 155 2.72 -1.20 -9.41
CA ASP A 155 2.84 -2.11 -8.27
C ASP A 155 2.84 -1.26 -6.98
N LEU A 156 1.82 -1.45 -6.15
CA LEU A 156 1.61 -0.65 -4.95
C LEU A 156 1.82 -1.52 -3.71
N GLN A 157 2.79 -1.14 -2.89
CA GLN A 157 3.17 -1.86 -1.68
C GLN A 157 2.60 -1.21 -0.42
N LEU A 158 2.69 -1.96 0.69
CA LEU A 158 2.16 -1.53 1.97
C LEU A 158 3.00 -0.38 2.54
N GLY A 159 2.36 0.75 2.82
CA GLY A 159 3.02 1.97 3.32
C GLY A 159 3.33 3.00 2.23
N GLU A 160 3.10 2.68 0.96
CA GLU A 160 3.25 3.64 -0.14
C GLU A 160 2.04 4.58 -0.27
N ILE A 161 2.31 5.79 -0.74
CA ILE A 161 1.28 6.78 -1.07
C ILE A 161 0.72 6.42 -2.46
N VAL A 162 -0.60 6.44 -2.59
CA VAL A 162 -1.27 6.19 -3.87
C VAL A 162 -0.90 7.31 -4.87
N PRO A 163 -0.19 7.00 -5.98
CA PRO A 163 0.45 8.02 -6.82
C PRO A 163 -0.50 8.72 -7.82
N ALA A 164 -1.64 8.11 -8.11
CA ALA A 164 -2.70 8.63 -8.99
C ALA A 164 -4.00 7.86 -8.72
N ASP A 165 -5.08 8.19 -9.42
CA ASP A 165 -6.30 7.39 -9.37
C ASP A 165 -6.08 6.03 -10.06
N LEU A 166 -6.18 4.93 -9.29
CA LEU A 166 -5.86 3.58 -9.77
C LEU A 166 -7.09 2.68 -9.88
N ARG A 167 -7.07 1.78 -10.87
CA ARG A 167 -7.95 0.61 -10.95
C ARG A 167 -7.23 -0.63 -10.44
N LEU A 168 -7.73 -1.20 -9.34
CA LEU A 168 -7.20 -2.48 -8.82
C LEU A 168 -7.36 -3.60 -9.86
N LEU A 169 -6.22 -4.11 -10.34
CA LEU A 169 -6.16 -5.25 -11.27
C LEU A 169 -6.06 -6.57 -10.50
N GLU A 170 -5.24 -6.58 -9.45
CA GLU A 170 -5.00 -7.70 -8.55
C GLU A 170 -4.69 -7.13 -7.16
N ALA A 171 -5.15 -7.81 -6.11
CA ALA A 171 -4.90 -7.40 -4.74
C ALA A 171 -4.83 -8.62 -3.82
N TRP A 172 -3.82 -8.64 -2.96
CA TRP A 172 -3.74 -9.62 -1.89
C TRP A 172 -4.80 -9.31 -0.84
N ASP A 173 -5.61 -10.30 -0.47
CA ASP A 173 -6.54 -10.17 0.65
C ASP A 173 -5.78 -10.35 1.98
N ILE A 174 -5.12 -9.27 2.40
CA ILE A 174 -4.31 -9.24 3.63
C ILE A 174 -5.17 -9.56 4.85
N HIS A 175 -6.43 -9.13 4.85
CA HIS A 175 -7.35 -9.44 5.94
C HIS A 175 -7.66 -10.94 6.02
N PHE A 176 -7.88 -11.58 4.87
CA PHE A 176 -8.04 -13.01 4.79
C PHE A 176 -6.79 -13.75 5.29
N ILE A 177 -5.59 -13.35 4.85
CA ILE A 177 -4.32 -13.96 5.30
C ILE A 177 -4.20 -13.83 6.82
N ARG A 178 -4.41 -12.63 7.37
CA ARG A 178 -4.34 -12.39 8.82
C ARG A 178 -5.34 -13.24 9.59
N ARG A 179 -6.61 -13.28 9.15
CA ARG A 179 -7.66 -14.07 9.79
C ARG A 179 -7.35 -15.56 9.72
N PHE A 180 -6.82 -16.03 8.60
CA PHE A 180 -6.38 -17.40 8.41
C PHE A 180 -5.26 -17.76 9.40
N MET A 181 -4.21 -16.93 9.49
CA MET A 181 -3.10 -17.16 10.43
C MET A 181 -3.56 -17.14 11.90
N LEU A 182 -4.43 -16.20 12.28
CA LEU A 182 -4.95 -16.13 13.66
C LEU A 182 -5.85 -17.31 14.03
N PHE A 183 -6.51 -17.93 13.06
CA PHE A 183 -7.38 -19.08 13.31
C PHE A 183 -6.62 -20.40 13.30
N PHE A 184 -5.75 -20.63 12.31
CA PHE A 184 -5.03 -21.90 12.15
C PHE A 184 -3.67 -21.92 12.86
N GLY A 185 -3.06 -20.76 13.13
CA GLY A 185 -1.79 -20.65 13.85
C GLY A 185 -1.85 -21.28 15.26
N PRO A 186 -2.84 -20.93 16.11
CA PRO A 186 -2.98 -21.54 17.43
C PRO A 186 -3.17 -23.06 17.40
N ILE A 187 -3.83 -23.58 16.36
CA ILE A 187 -3.96 -25.03 16.16
C ILE A 187 -2.58 -25.67 16.00
N SER A 188 -1.72 -25.11 15.16
CA SER A 188 -0.35 -25.61 14.98
C SER A 188 0.44 -25.59 16.29
N SER A 189 0.43 -24.46 17.00
CA SER A 189 1.16 -24.34 18.27
C SER A 189 0.68 -25.32 19.34
N LEU A 190 -0.62 -25.64 19.37
CA LEU A 190 -1.15 -26.65 20.29
C LEU A 190 -0.54 -28.03 20.02
N PHE A 191 -0.33 -28.38 18.77
CA PHE A 191 0.29 -29.65 18.37
C PHE A 191 1.80 -29.67 18.65
N ASP A 192 2.50 -28.54 18.50
CA ASP A 192 3.90 -28.39 18.93
C ASP A 192 4.01 -28.64 20.44
N PHE A 193 3.15 -27.98 21.24
CA PHE A 193 3.12 -28.18 22.70
C PHE A 193 2.75 -29.61 23.10
N ALA A 194 1.79 -30.24 22.41
CA ALA A 194 1.44 -31.63 22.64
C ALA A 194 2.62 -32.56 22.36
N THR A 195 3.36 -32.31 21.28
CA THR A 195 4.58 -33.05 20.94
C THR A 195 5.63 -32.87 22.03
N PHE A 196 5.87 -31.64 22.48
CA PHE A 196 6.83 -31.37 23.57
C PHE A 196 6.43 -32.07 24.87
N ALA A 197 5.15 -32.04 25.24
CA ALA A 197 4.63 -32.69 26.43
C ALA A 197 4.81 -34.22 26.35
N ILE A 198 4.54 -34.84 25.20
CA ILE A 198 4.72 -36.28 25.00
C ILE A 198 6.21 -36.65 25.03
N MET A 199 7.07 -35.85 24.41
CA MET A 199 8.50 -36.09 24.39
C MET A 199 9.12 -36.01 25.78
N LEU A 200 8.76 -35.00 26.57
CA LEU A 200 9.29 -34.82 27.92
C LEU A 200 8.64 -35.75 28.94
N GLY A 201 7.32 -35.95 28.87
CA GLY A 201 6.56 -36.70 29.87
C GLY A 201 6.46 -38.21 29.62
N VAL A 202 6.29 -38.64 28.37
CA VAL A 202 6.14 -40.07 28.04
C VAL A 202 7.49 -40.68 27.69
N PHE A 203 8.21 -40.06 26.76
CA PHE A 203 9.48 -40.61 26.26
C PHE A 203 10.71 -40.18 27.05
N HIS A 204 10.55 -39.25 28.02
CA HIS A 204 11.65 -38.73 28.84
C HIS A 204 12.86 -38.29 27.99
N ALA A 205 12.58 -37.64 26.87
CA ALA A 205 13.55 -37.34 25.83
C ALA A 205 14.63 -36.38 26.34
N GLY A 206 15.90 -36.74 26.15
CA GLY A 206 17.04 -35.85 26.37
C GLY A 206 17.12 -34.75 25.30
N PRO A 207 18.03 -33.76 25.45
CA PRO A 207 18.11 -32.60 24.56
C PRO A 207 18.29 -32.93 23.06
N ALA A 208 19.08 -33.96 22.74
CA ALA A 208 19.30 -34.40 21.37
C ALA A 208 18.04 -35.07 20.77
N GLN A 209 17.35 -35.90 21.55
CA GLN A 209 16.11 -36.55 21.14
C GLN A 209 15.00 -35.53 20.96
N PHE A 210 14.89 -34.54 21.86
CA PHE A 210 13.96 -33.42 21.77
C PHE A 210 14.11 -32.65 20.45
N ARG A 211 15.34 -32.24 20.10
CA ARG A 211 15.62 -31.57 18.82
C ARG A 211 15.25 -32.42 17.61
N SER A 212 15.54 -33.72 17.66
CA SER A 212 15.17 -34.65 16.59
C SER A 212 13.65 -34.80 16.42
N GLY A 213 12.92 -34.97 17.53
CA GLY A 213 11.47 -35.15 17.45
C GLY A 213 10.77 -33.87 17.02
N TRP A 214 11.20 -32.72 17.52
CA TRP A 214 10.69 -31.42 17.05
C TRP A 214 10.96 -31.21 15.55
N PHE A 215 12.17 -31.51 15.07
CA PHE A 215 12.50 -31.43 13.65
C PHE A 215 11.59 -32.34 12.79
N VAL A 216 11.47 -33.62 13.16
CA VAL A 216 10.68 -34.59 12.39
C VAL A 216 9.20 -34.23 12.39
N GLU A 217 8.67 -33.82 13.54
CA GLU A 217 7.27 -33.41 13.67
C GLU A 217 6.96 -32.17 12.82
N SER A 218 7.77 -31.12 12.95
CA SER A 218 7.52 -29.87 12.23
C SER A 218 7.68 -30.06 10.73
N LEU A 219 8.63 -30.87 10.27
CA LEU A 219 8.77 -31.22 8.86
C LEU A 219 7.53 -31.97 8.36
N ALA A 220 7.02 -32.92 9.15
CA ALA A 220 5.84 -33.70 8.79
C ALA A 220 4.60 -32.82 8.68
N THR A 221 4.30 -31.99 9.68
CA THR A 221 3.13 -31.12 9.68
C THR A 221 3.22 -30.04 8.60
N GLN A 222 4.38 -29.40 8.40
CA GLN A 222 4.60 -28.42 7.32
C GLN A 222 4.46 -29.02 5.93
N THR A 223 4.90 -30.26 5.74
CA THR A 223 4.80 -30.94 4.45
C THR A 223 3.37 -31.40 4.18
N LEU A 224 2.67 -31.90 5.19
CA LEU A 224 1.31 -32.43 5.04
C LEU A 224 0.23 -31.34 5.01
N VAL A 225 0.44 -30.21 5.71
CA VAL A 225 -0.51 -29.09 5.74
C VAL A 225 -0.78 -28.51 4.37
N ILE A 226 0.17 -28.61 3.42
CA ILE A 226 -0.01 -28.14 2.05
C ILE A 226 -1.25 -28.77 1.40
N PHE A 227 -1.54 -30.05 1.68
CA PHE A 227 -2.70 -30.73 1.13
C PHE A 227 -4.01 -30.24 1.77
N ALA A 228 -3.96 -29.87 3.04
CA ALA A 228 -5.10 -29.31 3.75
C ALA A 228 -5.40 -27.87 3.28
N VAL A 229 -4.38 -27.05 3.04
CA VAL A 229 -4.56 -25.61 2.73
C VAL A 229 -4.67 -25.32 1.23
N ARG A 230 -4.19 -26.21 0.35
CA ARG A 230 -4.20 -26.02 -1.12
C ARG A 230 -5.59 -25.80 -1.72
N THR A 231 -6.66 -26.33 -1.11
CA THR A 231 -8.02 -26.21 -1.65
C THR A 231 -8.99 -25.65 -0.62
N ARG A 232 -9.85 -24.72 -1.05
CA ARG A 232 -10.99 -24.23 -0.25
C ARG A 232 -12.15 -25.25 -0.18
N ARG A 233 -12.11 -26.34 -0.97
CA ARG A 233 -13.14 -27.40 -0.94
C ARG A 233 -13.00 -28.28 0.30
N ILE A 234 -14.13 -28.75 0.80
CA ILE A 234 -14.22 -29.61 1.98
C ILE A 234 -15.14 -30.79 1.67
N PRO A 235 -14.68 -32.05 1.81
CA PRO A 235 -13.33 -32.47 2.22
C PRO A 235 -12.25 -32.12 1.19
N SER A 236 -11.03 -31.76 1.63
CA SER A 236 -9.90 -31.49 0.71
C SER A 236 -9.51 -32.69 -0.14
N PHE A 237 -9.74 -33.92 0.36
CA PHE A 237 -9.52 -35.19 -0.35
C PHE A 237 -10.32 -35.33 -1.65
N SER A 238 -11.37 -34.53 -1.85
CA SER A 238 -12.10 -34.48 -3.13
C SER A 238 -11.29 -33.83 -4.25
N SER A 239 -10.21 -33.11 -3.93
CA SER A 239 -9.23 -32.58 -4.88
C SER A 239 -7.99 -33.46 -4.85
N ARG A 240 -7.94 -34.48 -5.70
CA ARG A 240 -6.80 -35.41 -5.74
C ARG A 240 -5.52 -34.66 -6.11
N PRO A 241 -4.48 -34.63 -5.26
CA PRO A 241 -3.20 -34.08 -5.64
C PRO A 241 -2.59 -34.89 -6.79
N SER A 242 -1.70 -34.29 -7.58
CA SER A 242 -0.95 -35.02 -8.60
C SER A 242 -0.04 -36.03 -7.91
N ALA A 243 0.12 -37.22 -8.50
CA ALA A 243 0.95 -38.28 -7.93
C ALA A 243 2.40 -37.83 -7.63
N PRO A 244 3.06 -37.00 -8.47
CA PRO A 244 4.39 -36.49 -8.16
C PRO A 244 4.44 -35.62 -6.90
N LEU A 245 3.41 -34.81 -6.65
CA LEU A 245 3.34 -33.95 -5.45
C LEU A 245 3.13 -34.78 -4.18
N LEU A 246 2.30 -35.83 -4.26
CA LEU A 246 2.09 -36.73 -3.13
C LEU A 246 3.37 -37.54 -2.83
N ALA A 247 4.01 -38.09 -3.86
CA ALA A 247 5.23 -38.86 -3.72
C ALA A 247 6.38 -38.00 -3.18
N SER A 248 6.55 -36.77 -3.66
CA SER A 248 7.59 -35.87 -3.14
C SER A 248 7.34 -35.47 -1.69
N ALA A 249 6.10 -35.14 -1.32
CA ALA A 249 5.75 -34.80 0.05
C ALA A 249 5.98 -35.98 1.02
N LEU A 250 5.47 -37.17 0.69
CA LEU A 250 5.71 -38.36 1.51
C LEU A 250 7.20 -38.73 1.56
N GLY A 251 7.92 -38.58 0.45
CA GLY A 251 9.37 -38.76 0.39
C GLY A 251 10.12 -37.82 1.33
N ILE A 252 9.77 -36.53 1.36
CA ILE A 252 10.37 -35.55 2.28
C ILE A 252 10.12 -35.95 3.74
N VAL A 253 8.88 -36.35 4.08
CA VAL A 253 8.54 -36.78 5.44
C VAL A 253 9.31 -38.05 5.84
N VAL A 254 9.39 -39.04 4.95
CA VAL A 254 10.12 -40.30 5.21
C VAL A 254 11.62 -40.03 5.34
N ILE A 255 12.22 -39.27 4.43
CA ILE A 255 13.64 -38.92 4.49
C ILE A 255 13.92 -38.17 5.78
N GLY A 256 13.14 -37.14 6.11
CA GLY A 256 13.33 -36.36 7.33
C GLY A 256 13.16 -37.18 8.60
N ALA A 257 12.24 -38.16 8.63
CA ALA A 257 12.08 -39.10 9.73
C ALA A 257 13.30 -40.03 9.90
N LEU A 258 14.01 -40.35 8.81
CA LEU A 258 15.21 -41.19 8.83
C LEU A 258 16.49 -40.42 9.17
N VAL A 259 16.57 -39.12 8.86
CA VAL A 259 17.76 -38.28 9.10
C VAL A 259 18.33 -38.39 10.53
N PRO A 260 17.52 -38.34 11.61
CA PRO A 260 18.05 -38.48 12.98
C PRO A 260 18.68 -39.83 13.31
N SER A 261 18.48 -40.85 12.47
CA SER A 261 19.05 -42.19 12.63
C SER A 261 20.32 -42.39 11.82
N MET A 262 20.74 -41.39 11.03
CA MET A 262 21.90 -41.49 10.15
C MET A 262 23.22 -41.28 10.91
N PRO A 263 24.37 -41.80 10.40
CA PRO A 263 25.66 -41.72 11.10
C PRO A 263 26.13 -40.29 11.40
N PHE A 264 25.76 -39.30 10.58
CA PHE A 264 26.12 -37.89 10.75
C PHE A 264 25.14 -37.11 11.63
N ALA A 265 24.06 -37.73 12.11
CA ALA A 265 23.02 -37.06 12.89
C ALA A 265 23.56 -36.42 14.18
N SER A 266 24.56 -37.06 14.81
CA SER A 266 25.22 -36.54 16.01
C SER A 266 25.92 -35.19 15.78
N ALA A 267 26.49 -34.96 14.59
CA ALA A 267 27.11 -33.69 14.21
C ALA A 267 26.09 -32.55 14.09
N LEU A 268 24.83 -32.87 13.75
CA LEU A 268 23.70 -31.94 13.72
C LEU A 268 23.04 -31.77 15.10
N GLY A 269 23.51 -32.50 16.11
CA GLY A 269 22.92 -32.51 17.44
C GLY A 269 21.64 -33.35 17.57
N PHE A 270 21.37 -34.22 16.61
CA PHE A 270 20.25 -35.14 16.63
C PHE A 270 20.56 -36.41 17.43
N GLY A 271 19.52 -36.98 18.04
CA GLY A 271 19.55 -38.27 18.73
C GLY A 271 18.54 -39.24 18.11
N ALA A 272 18.85 -40.53 18.19
CA ALA A 272 17.93 -41.58 17.74
C ALA A 272 16.60 -41.50 18.50
N LEU A 273 15.50 -41.47 17.76
CA LEU A 273 14.15 -41.40 18.31
C LEU A 273 13.64 -42.80 18.67
N PRO A 274 12.91 -42.96 19.79
CA PRO A 274 12.23 -44.20 20.10
C PRO A 274 11.26 -44.59 18.98
N THR A 275 11.16 -45.87 18.63
CA THR A 275 10.26 -46.33 17.56
C THR A 275 8.80 -45.96 17.82
N GLY A 276 8.37 -45.94 19.09
CA GLY A 276 7.05 -45.50 19.51
C GLY A 276 6.73 -44.03 19.18
N PHE A 277 7.75 -43.17 19.04
CA PHE A 277 7.56 -41.77 18.64
C PHE A 277 6.97 -41.67 17.22
N PHE A 278 7.38 -42.54 16.28
CA PHE A 278 6.86 -42.50 14.91
C PHE A 278 5.37 -42.87 14.84
N LEU A 279 4.89 -43.75 15.72
CA LEU A 279 3.46 -44.06 15.83
C LEU A 279 2.68 -42.86 16.37
N VAL A 280 3.20 -42.21 17.42
CA VAL A 280 2.63 -40.96 17.94
C VAL A 280 2.61 -39.88 16.87
N LEU A 281 3.69 -39.72 16.10
CA LEU A 281 3.80 -38.76 15.01
C LEU A 281 2.71 -38.97 13.95
N VAL A 282 2.50 -40.21 13.51
CA VAL A 282 1.45 -40.54 12.53
C VAL A 282 0.06 -40.20 13.08
N LEU A 283 -0.21 -40.55 14.34
CA LEU A 283 -1.49 -40.22 15.00
C LEU A 283 -1.68 -38.71 15.13
N LEU A 284 -0.64 -38.01 15.57
CA LEU A 284 -0.64 -36.57 15.79
C LEU A 284 -0.84 -35.81 14.48
N ALA A 285 -0.14 -36.21 13.41
CA ALA A 285 -0.32 -35.68 12.07
C ALA A 285 -1.74 -35.94 11.52
N ALA A 286 -2.29 -37.14 11.72
CA ALA A 286 -3.66 -37.47 11.30
C ALA A 286 -4.70 -36.60 12.04
N CYS A 287 -4.55 -36.46 13.36
CA CYS A 287 -5.39 -35.59 14.18
C CYS A 287 -5.29 -34.11 13.75
N TYR A 288 -4.07 -33.63 13.49
CA TYR A 288 -3.82 -32.27 13.00
C TYR A 288 -4.53 -31.99 11.66
N LEU A 289 -4.37 -32.89 10.68
CA LEU A 289 -5.04 -32.77 9.38
C LEU A 289 -6.58 -32.80 9.53
N ALA A 290 -7.10 -33.68 10.38
CA ALA A 290 -8.54 -33.75 10.65
C ALA A 290 -9.05 -32.44 11.29
N LEU A 291 -8.29 -31.86 12.22
CA LEU A 291 -8.66 -30.61 12.87
C LEU A 291 -8.60 -29.42 11.91
N ILE A 292 -7.61 -29.36 11.01
CA ILE A 292 -7.58 -28.34 9.95
C ILE A 292 -8.79 -28.49 9.02
N GLU A 293 -9.13 -29.70 8.60
CA GLU A 293 -10.29 -29.94 7.75
C GLU A 293 -11.60 -29.52 8.43
N LEU A 294 -11.75 -29.77 9.72
CA LEU A 294 -12.89 -29.29 10.50
C LEU A 294 -12.87 -27.77 10.65
N GLY A 295 -11.70 -27.19 10.93
CA GLY A 295 -11.48 -25.75 11.05
C GLY A 295 -11.84 -25.00 9.78
N LYS A 296 -11.51 -25.57 8.60
CA LYS A 296 -11.93 -25.04 7.30
C LYS A 296 -13.46 -24.95 7.17
N ARG A 297 -14.21 -25.94 7.69
CA ARG A 297 -15.69 -25.93 7.64
C ARG A 297 -16.24 -24.73 8.38
N TRP A 298 -15.65 -24.41 9.53
CA TRP A 298 -16.04 -23.25 10.32
C TRP A 298 -15.60 -21.95 9.67
N PHE A 299 -14.34 -21.85 9.25
CA PHE A 299 -13.75 -20.64 8.69
C PHE A 299 -14.44 -20.18 7.40
N TYR A 300 -14.74 -21.10 6.48
CA TYR A 300 -15.35 -20.76 5.19
C TYR A 300 -16.88 -20.66 5.22
N ARG A 301 -17.58 -21.25 6.21
CA ARG A 301 -19.03 -21.03 6.40
C ARG A 301 -19.35 -19.59 6.80
N ALA A 302 -18.44 -18.92 7.50
CA ALA A 302 -18.59 -17.53 7.92
C ALA A 302 -18.12 -16.50 6.86
N ALA A 303 -17.60 -16.95 5.71
CA ALA A 303 -17.13 -16.05 4.67
C ALA A 303 -18.31 -15.55 3.80
N PRO A 304 -18.48 -14.22 3.60
CA PRO A 304 -19.51 -13.70 2.72
C PRO A 304 -19.36 -14.26 1.30
N PRO A 305 -20.47 -14.57 0.60
CA PRO A 305 -20.40 -14.96 -0.81
C PRO A 305 -19.68 -13.88 -1.61
N ALA A 306 -18.88 -14.30 -2.60
CA ALA A 306 -18.20 -13.37 -3.51
C ALA A 306 -19.23 -12.36 -4.06
N PRO A 307 -18.89 -11.06 -4.10
CA PRO A 307 -19.83 -10.06 -4.60
C PRO A 307 -20.26 -10.46 -6.01
N ALA A 308 -21.55 -10.76 -6.16
CA ALA A 308 -22.15 -11.06 -7.44
C ALA A 308 -21.76 -9.94 -8.41
N ARG A 309 -21.33 -10.32 -9.64
CA ARG A 309 -21.07 -9.38 -10.73
C ARG A 309 -22.24 -8.39 -10.79
N ALA A 310 -22.02 -7.18 -10.27
CA ALA A 310 -23.09 -6.20 -10.20
C ALA A 310 -23.44 -5.84 -11.64
N THR A 311 -24.64 -6.20 -12.07
CA THR A 311 -25.19 -5.78 -13.36
C THR A 311 -25.24 -4.25 -13.37
N VAL A 312 -24.55 -3.68 -14.36
CA VAL A 312 -24.00 -2.31 -14.35
C VAL A 312 -25.07 -1.20 -14.38
N GLY A 313 -26.35 -1.49 -14.67
CA GLY A 313 -27.33 -0.44 -14.96
C GLY A 313 -27.98 0.31 -13.77
N ALA A 314 -28.04 -0.27 -12.57
CA ALA A 314 -28.88 0.29 -11.49
C ALA A 314 -28.09 1.10 -10.43
N ARG A 315 -26.78 0.86 -10.30
CA ARG A 315 -25.94 1.43 -9.23
C ARG A 315 -25.35 2.81 -9.59
N GLU A 316 -25.27 3.12 -10.88
CA GLU A 316 -24.77 4.37 -11.46
C GLU A 316 -25.46 5.62 -10.85
N ARG A 317 -26.79 5.57 -10.71
CA ARG A 317 -27.57 6.71 -10.19
C ARG A 317 -27.36 6.99 -8.70
N ARG A 318 -27.01 5.99 -7.88
CA ARG A 318 -26.87 6.16 -6.41
C ARG A 318 -25.47 6.57 -5.97
N ILE A 319 -24.43 6.16 -6.71
CA ILE A 319 -23.04 6.44 -6.33
C ILE A 319 -22.63 7.86 -6.74
N GLY A 320 -23.00 8.32 -7.94
CA GLY A 320 -22.72 9.69 -8.39
C GLY A 320 -23.23 10.75 -7.41
N TYR A 321 -24.45 10.56 -6.89
CA TYR A 321 -25.05 11.46 -5.90
C TYR A 321 -24.30 11.51 -4.55
N ARG A 322 -23.67 10.41 -4.11
CA ARG A 322 -22.95 10.37 -2.82
C ARG A 322 -21.54 10.96 -2.92
N ILE A 323 -20.84 10.75 -4.04
CA ILE A 323 -19.49 11.30 -4.26
C ILE A 323 -19.57 12.82 -4.41
N LEU A 324 -20.51 13.34 -5.22
CA LEU A 324 -20.72 14.78 -5.39
C LEU A 324 -21.05 15.49 -4.07
N ARG A 325 -21.81 14.84 -3.18
CA ARG A 325 -22.17 15.42 -1.87
C ARG A 325 -20.99 15.49 -0.88
N ARG A 326 -19.99 14.61 -0.99
CA ARG A 326 -18.78 14.65 -0.14
C ARG A 326 -17.71 15.57 -0.72
N ALA A 327 -17.54 15.60 -2.04
CA ALA A 327 -16.57 16.49 -2.71
C ALA A 327 -16.89 17.99 -2.53
N ARG A 328 -18.17 18.34 -2.35
CA ARG A 328 -18.61 19.72 -2.06
C ARG A 328 -18.05 20.30 -0.75
N ARG A 329 -17.51 19.48 0.16
CA ARG A 329 -16.88 19.96 1.40
C ARG A 329 -15.40 20.34 1.22
N PHE A 330 -14.79 19.97 0.10
CA PHE A 330 -13.37 20.21 -0.17
C PHE A 330 -13.13 21.17 -1.34
N THR A 331 -14.17 21.53 -2.10
CA THR A 331 -14.12 22.63 -3.07
C THR A 331 -14.57 23.92 -2.40
N SER A 332 -13.62 24.71 -1.90
CA SER A 332 -13.86 26.14 -1.65
C SER A 332 -14.08 26.81 -3.00
N ALA A 333 -15.29 27.32 -3.23
CA ALA A 333 -15.59 28.19 -4.36
C ALA A 333 -14.79 29.49 -4.22
N GLY A 334 -13.57 29.51 -4.76
CA GLY A 334 -12.81 30.73 -5.01
C GLY A 334 -13.37 31.44 -6.24
N GLY A 335 -14.58 31.97 -6.13
CA GLY A 335 -15.15 32.90 -7.10
C GLY A 335 -14.73 34.31 -6.74
N ASN A 336 -13.71 34.83 -7.42
CA ASN A 336 -13.29 36.22 -7.31
C ASN A 336 -14.33 37.11 -8.03
N ARG A 337 -14.93 38.05 -7.30
CA ARG A 337 -15.36 39.35 -7.84
C ARG A 337 -14.27 40.35 -7.54
#